data_AF-E2AAE2-F1
#
_entry.id   AF-E2AAE2-F1
#
_cell.length_a   1.000
_cell.length_b   1.000
_cell.length_c   1.000
_cell.angle_alpha   90.00
_cell.angle_beta   90.00
_cell.angle_gamma   90.00
#
_symmetry.space_group_name_H-M   'P 1'
#
loop_
_entity.id
_entity.type
_entity.pdbx_description
1 polymer ?
#
loop_
_entity_poly.entity_id
_entity_poly.type
_entity_poly.pdbx_seq_one_letter_code
_entity_poly.pdbx_strand_id
1 'polypeptide(L)'
;DSGIATPVTLKVDKYGFYLHWVDQNNEMDMLDIAIIRDTRTGKYAKIPKDSKLQSFVTMGSQDSLEDKTVTICYGSDFVNVNFINFCTTRAEIAQHWTEQLFQLAYNLIQLNTSTTMFLLKAHTKLTLTVDKLEKIPVKNIIKMFTQNKEDRKRVEKALDISGFPSGKSDVVPLSKFQFEDFFNFYKSLTQRSDVEKVFEGIVGSSKRRLMSVSQFVDFLNKTQRDPRLNEILYPYANEARAKDIINQYEPNKCNANKGQLSFDGFLRYLMSEDNPIVAISKFELSDDMDQSLAHYFINSSHNTYLTGIYEYFYNYF
;
A
#
# COMPACT_ATOMS: atom_id res chain seq x y z
N ASP A 1 -5.94 27.17 -8.46
CA ASP A 1 -7.03 26.57 -9.25
C ASP A 1 -6.60 26.43 -10.69
N SER A 2 -6.73 25.24 -11.26
CA SER A 2 -6.50 24.99 -12.69
C SER A 2 -7.51 25.73 -13.60
N GLY A 3 -8.54 26.35 -13.02
CA GLY A 3 -9.56 27.13 -13.73
C GLY A 3 -10.50 26.29 -14.61
N ILE A 4 -10.31 24.96 -14.64
CA ILE A 4 -10.99 24.04 -15.54
C ILE A 4 -11.69 22.98 -14.70
N ALA A 5 -12.97 22.76 -14.99
CA ALA A 5 -13.74 21.63 -14.46
C ALA A 5 -13.79 20.51 -15.51
N THR A 6 -13.34 19.33 -15.11
CA THR A 6 -13.31 18.14 -15.97
C THR A 6 -14.21 17.08 -15.36
N PRO A 7 -15.23 16.58 -16.07
CA PRO A 7 -16.02 15.45 -15.60
C PRO A 7 -15.17 14.18 -15.54
N VAL A 8 -15.21 13.48 -14.42
CA VAL A 8 -14.41 12.28 -14.17
C VAL A 8 -15.24 11.18 -13.51
N THR A 9 -14.81 9.94 -13.68
CA THR A 9 -15.33 8.82 -12.87
C THR A 9 -14.32 8.46 -11.79
N LEU A 10 -14.67 8.74 -10.53
CA LEU A 10 -13.83 8.49 -9.37
C LEU A 10 -14.04 7.06 -8.83
N LYS A 11 -12.95 6.36 -8.51
CA LYS A 11 -12.94 4.98 -8.02
C LYS A 11 -11.82 4.75 -7.00
N VAL A 12 -12.01 3.79 -6.11
CA VAL A 12 -10.95 3.22 -5.26
C VAL A 12 -10.66 1.82 -5.77
N ASP A 13 -9.38 1.44 -5.84
CA ASP A 13 -9.03 0.07 -6.22
C ASP A 13 -9.51 -0.95 -5.17
N LYS A 14 -9.64 -2.21 -5.57
CA LYS A 14 -10.19 -3.28 -4.70
C LYS A 14 -9.45 -3.50 -3.38
N TYR A 15 -8.21 -3.03 -3.24
CA TYR A 15 -7.39 -3.16 -2.04
C TYR A 15 -7.29 -1.86 -1.25
N GLY A 16 -7.92 -0.76 -1.71
CA GLY A 16 -7.92 0.52 -1.02
C GLY A 16 -6.59 1.26 -1.04
N PHE A 17 -5.69 0.99 -1.98
CA PHE A 17 -4.37 1.63 -2.02
C PHE A 17 -4.39 3.00 -2.70
N TYR A 18 -5.19 3.13 -3.75
CA TYR A 18 -5.24 4.28 -4.64
C TYR A 18 -6.68 4.73 -4.85
N LEU A 19 -6.88 6.04 -4.70
CA LEU A 19 -7.99 6.74 -5.29
C LEU A 19 -7.59 7.09 -6.72
N HIS A 20 -8.38 6.72 -7.72
CA HIS A 20 -8.07 7.00 -9.12
C HIS A 20 -9.30 7.48 -9.88
N TRP A 21 -9.07 8.25 -10.93
CA TRP A 21 -10.14 8.77 -11.77
C TRP A 21 -9.73 8.82 -13.22
N VAL A 22 -10.74 8.67 -14.09
CA VAL A 22 -10.58 8.73 -15.54
C VAL A 22 -11.45 9.86 -16.08
N ASP A 23 -10.85 10.70 -16.92
CA ASP A 23 -11.54 11.81 -17.58
C ASP A 23 -12.25 11.37 -18.88
N GLN A 24 -12.85 12.33 -19.58
CA GLN A 24 -13.54 12.08 -20.85
C GLN A 24 -12.60 11.70 -22.01
N ASN A 25 -11.29 11.95 -21.90
CA ASN A 25 -10.27 11.63 -22.90
C ASN A 25 -9.62 10.26 -22.69
N ASN A 26 -10.07 9.52 -21.67
CA ASN A 26 -9.45 8.31 -21.13
C ASN A 26 -8.03 8.55 -20.59
N GLU A 27 -7.78 9.73 -20.04
CA GLU A 27 -6.61 10.01 -19.22
C GLU A 27 -6.90 9.62 -17.78
N MET A 28 -5.97 8.88 -17.16
CA MET A 28 -6.11 8.34 -15.81
C MET A 28 -5.11 9.01 -14.89
N ASP A 29 -5.63 9.53 -13.78
CA ASP A 29 -4.85 10.03 -12.67
C ASP A 29 -5.14 9.23 -11.40
N MET A 30 -4.22 9.28 -10.46
CA MET A 30 -4.34 8.60 -9.19
C MET A 30 -3.64 9.32 -8.04
N LEU A 31 -4.16 9.08 -6.84
CA LEU A 31 -3.65 9.54 -5.57
C LEU A 31 -3.45 8.33 -4.65
N ASP A 32 -2.27 8.25 -4.04
CA ASP A 32 -1.99 7.26 -3.01
C ASP A 32 -2.78 7.61 -1.74
N ILE A 33 -3.64 6.70 -1.29
CA ILE A 33 -4.49 6.93 -0.12
C ILE A 33 -3.64 7.10 1.15
N ALA A 34 -2.44 6.50 1.21
CA ALA A 34 -1.55 6.60 2.37
C ALA A 34 -0.97 8.01 2.60
N ILE A 35 -1.07 8.91 1.61
CA ILE A 35 -0.63 10.31 1.75
C ILE A 35 -1.80 11.28 1.91
N ILE A 36 -3.03 10.79 2.01
CA ILE A 36 -4.18 11.60 2.39
C ILE A 36 -4.01 12.01 3.85
N ARG A 37 -4.23 13.31 4.11
CA ARG A 37 -4.13 13.93 5.44
C ARG A 37 -5.49 14.31 5.99
N ASP A 38 -6.43 14.61 5.11
CA ASP A 38 -7.77 15.00 5.50
C ASP A 38 -8.72 14.90 4.30
N THR A 39 -10.00 14.71 4.57
CA THR A 39 -11.08 14.71 3.58
C THR A 39 -12.24 15.49 4.14
N ARG A 40 -12.80 16.41 3.36
CA ARG A 40 -13.77 17.39 3.83
C ARG A 40 -14.95 17.49 2.90
N THR A 41 -16.12 17.77 3.47
CA THR A 41 -17.33 18.14 2.74
C THR A 41 -18.12 19.20 3.51
N GLY A 42 -19.23 19.69 2.94
CA GLY A 42 -20.06 20.75 3.52
C GLY A 42 -19.26 22.03 3.73
N LYS A 43 -19.52 22.73 4.85
CA LYS A 43 -18.85 24.00 5.21
C LYS A 43 -17.31 23.94 5.28
N TYR A 44 -16.71 22.75 5.31
CA TYR A 44 -15.26 22.56 5.34
C TYR A 44 -14.65 22.28 3.96
N ALA A 45 -15.49 22.08 2.94
CA ALA A 45 -15.06 21.91 1.56
C ALA A 45 -14.48 23.22 0.99
N LYS A 46 -13.55 23.09 0.06
CA LYS A 46 -13.01 24.20 -0.74
C LYS A 46 -13.78 24.28 -2.05
N ILE A 47 -14.69 25.25 -2.15
CA ILE A 47 -15.38 25.57 -3.40
C ILE A 47 -14.55 26.50 -4.29
N PRO A 48 -14.72 26.45 -5.62
CA PRO A 48 -14.09 27.39 -6.54
C PRO A 48 -14.49 28.84 -6.23
N LYS A 49 -13.55 29.80 -6.34
CA LYS A 49 -13.87 31.23 -6.15
C LYS A 49 -14.51 31.87 -7.39
N ASP A 50 -14.21 31.34 -8.58
CA ASP A 50 -14.76 31.84 -9.84
C ASP A 50 -16.23 31.42 -10.00
N SER A 51 -17.13 32.40 -10.11
CA SER A 51 -18.58 32.18 -10.26
C SER A 51 -18.96 31.40 -11.52
N LYS A 52 -18.19 31.51 -12.62
CA LYS A 52 -18.41 30.71 -13.83
C LYS A 52 -18.10 29.25 -13.56
N LEU A 53 -16.99 28.99 -12.87
CA LEU A 53 -16.59 27.64 -12.49
C LEU A 53 -17.58 27.02 -11.50
N GLN A 54 -18.04 27.79 -10.50
CA GLN A 54 -19.09 27.36 -9.57
C GLN A 54 -20.36 26.92 -10.31
N SER A 55 -20.83 27.73 -11.27
CA SER A 55 -22.02 27.40 -12.08
C SER A 55 -21.83 26.09 -12.85
N PHE A 56 -20.62 25.83 -13.35
CA PHE A 56 -20.32 24.62 -14.12
C PHE A 56 -20.25 23.35 -13.26
N VAL A 57 -19.72 23.45 -12.04
CA VAL A 57 -19.61 22.31 -11.12
C VAL A 57 -20.85 22.10 -10.25
N THR A 58 -21.79 23.04 -10.27
CA THR A 58 -23.08 22.90 -9.60
C THR A 58 -23.97 21.99 -10.43
N MET A 59 -24.13 20.75 -9.97
CA MET A 59 -24.89 19.72 -10.67
C MET A 59 -25.75 18.91 -9.71
N GLY A 60 -26.77 18.21 -10.26
CA GLY A 60 -27.61 17.29 -9.50
C GLY A 60 -28.67 17.95 -8.61
N SER A 61 -28.82 17.47 -7.38
CA SER A 61 -29.83 17.90 -6.41
C SER A 61 -29.73 19.38 -6.04
N GLN A 62 -30.78 19.90 -5.40
CA GLN A 62 -30.86 21.28 -4.91
C GLN A 62 -29.97 21.56 -3.67
N ASP A 63 -29.16 20.59 -3.24
CA ASP A 63 -28.18 20.80 -2.17
C ASP A 63 -27.19 21.91 -2.55
N SER A 64 -26.58 22.53 -1.53
CA SER A 64 -25.56 23.55 -1.75
C SER A 64 -24.33 22.95 -2.46
N LEU A 65 -23.55 23.79 -3.14
CA LEU A 65 -22.32 23.34 -3.79
C LEU A 65 -21.32 22.79 -2.76
N GLU A 66 -21.25 23.40 -1.58
CA GLU A 66 -20.37 23.00 -0.47
C GLU A 66 -20.70 21.58 -0.01
N ASP A 67 -21.98 21.27 0.19
CA ASP A 67 -22.45 19.94 0.62
C ASP A 67 -22.19 18.87 -0.44
N LYS A 68 -22.11 19.24 -1.71
CA LYS A 68 -21.81 18.33 -2.83
C LYS A 68 -20.32 18.22 -3.13
N THR A 69 -19.46 19.00 -2.48
CA THR A 69 -18.02 19.05 -2.74
C THR A 69 -17.26 18.15 -1.77
N VAL A 70 -16.37 17.33 -2.32
CA VAL A 70 -15.35 16.57 -1.58
C VAL A 70 -14.01 17.26 -1.80
N THR A 71 -13.38 17.72 -0.73
CA THR A 71 -12.01 18.25 -0.74
C THR A 71 -11.07 17.27 -0.09
N ILE A 72 -10.07 16.80 -0.84
CA ILE A 72 -9.04 15.90 -0.33
C ILE A 72 -7.76 16.69 -0.14
N CYS A 73 -7.23 16.64 1.08
CA CYS A 73 -5.96 17.23 1.47
C CYS A 73 -4.92 16.11 1.49
N TYR A 74 -3.84 16.26 0.73
CA TYR A 74 -2.83 15.20 0.62
C TYR A 74 -1.41 15.78 0.51
N GLY A 75 -0.43 15.03 1.01
CA GLY A 75 0.96 15.47 1.00
C GLY A 75 1.88 14.46 1.66
N SER A 76 3.15 14.46 1.25
CA SER A 76 4.19 13.64 1.89
C SER A 76 4.44 14.05 3.34
N ASP A 77 4.16 15.30 3.68
CA ASP A 77 4.32 15.88 5.01
C ASP A 77 3.13 16.79 5.35
N PHE A 78 3.14 17.39 6.55
CA PHE A 78 2.06 18.25 7.06
C PHE A 78 2.22 19.73 6.66
N VAL A 79 3.28 20.09 5.93
CA VAL A 79 3.59 21.46 5.53
C VAL A 79 3.22 21.67 4.06
N ASN A 80 3.68 20.80 3.18
CA ASN A 80 3.49 20.81 1.74
C ASN A 80 2.22 20.05 1.37
N VAL A 81 1.07 20.59 1.78
CA VAL A 81 -0.25 19.99 1.54
C VAL A 81 -0.85 20.51 0.24
N ASN A 82 -1.24 19.59 -0.63
CA ASN A 82 -2.01 19.83 -1.84
C ASN A 82 -3.49 19.57 -1.61
N PHE A 83 -4.32 20.15 -2.47
CA PHE A 83 -5.77 20.00 -2.42
C PHE A 83 -6.29 19.55 -3.79
N ILE A 84 -7.21 18.60 -3.79
CA ILE A 84 -8.01 18.22 -4.96
C ILE A 84 -9.49 18.23 -4.58
N ASN A 85 -10.33 18.78 -5.46
CA ASN A 85 -11.75 18.96 -5.20
C ASN A 85 -12.57 18.19 -6.23
N PHE A 86 -13.57 17.44 -5.76
CA PHE A 86 -14.53 16.72 -6.59
C PHE A 86 -15.94 17.18 -6.25
N CYS A 87 -16.71 17.57 -7.26
CA CYS A 87 -18.12 17.93 -7.08
C CYS A 87 -19.00 16.75 -7.50
N THR A 88 -19.93 16.38 -6.63
CA THR A 88 -20.83 15.23 -6.83
C THR A 88 -22.25 15.71 -7.16
N THR A 89 -23.14 14.78 -7.45
CA THR A 89 -24.54 15.09 -7.79
C THR A 89 -25.46 15.23 -6.57
N ARG A 90 -25.06 14.77 -5.39
CA ARG A 90 -25.88 14.77 -4.15
C ARG A 90 -24.98 14.86 -2.92
N ALA A 91 -25.44 15.58 -1.89
CA ALA A 91 -24.68 15.73 -0.64
C ALA A 91 -24.31 14.40 0.01
N GLU A 92 -25.24 13.44 0.03
CA GLU A 92 -25.03 12.09 0.57
C GLU A 92 -23.83 11.36 -0.07
N ILE A 93 -23.61 11.57 -1.38
CA ILE A 93 -22.49 10.96 -2.10
C ILE A 93 -21.18 11.59 -1.64
N ALA A 94 -21.13 12.92 -1.52
CA ALA A 94 -19.93 13.62 -1.03
C ALA A 94 -19.60 13.20 0.41
N GLN A 95 -20.60 13.14 1.28
CA GLN A 95 -20.43 12.67 2.66
C GLN A 95 -19.88 11.24 2.71
N HIS A 96 -20.48 10.32 1.95
CA HIS A 96 -20.01 8.94 1.91
C HIS A 96 -18.55 8.84 1.44
N TRP A 97 -18.19 9.55 0.36
CA TRP A 97 -16.81 9.59 -0.13
C TRP A 97 -15.84 10.13 0.92
N THR A 98 -16.19 11.23 1.59
CA THR A 98 -15.37 11.82 2.64
C THR A 98 -15.15 10.84 3.79
N GLU A 99 -16.20 10.23 4.32
CA GLU A 99 -16.10 9.31 5.46
C GLU A 99 -15.29 8.05 5.11
N GLN A 100 -15.57 7.43 3.97
CA GLN A 100 -14.91 6.18 3.58
C GLN A 100 -13.44 6.40 3.19
N LEU A 101 -13.10 7.49 2.49
CA LEU A 101 -11.71 7.80 2.18
C LEU A 101 -10.90 8.10 3.44
N PHE A 102 -11.48 8.81 4.41
CA PHE A 102 -10.82 9.06 5.69
C PHE A 102 -10.52 7.76 6.45
N GLN A 103 -11.51 6.85 6.50
CA GLN A 103 -11.35 5.54 7.14
C GLN A 103 -10.23 4.72 6.50
N LEU A 104 -10.13 4.71 5.18
CA LEU A 104 -9.03 4.04 4.46
C LEU A 104 -7.68 4.70 4.73
N ALA A 105 -7.60 6.03 4.66
CA ALA A 105 -6.36 6.79 4.86
C ALA A 105 -5.76 6.60 6.26
N TYR A 106 -6.60 6.40 7.27
CA TYR A 106 -6.20 6.24 8.67
C TYR A 106 -6.33 4.80 9.19
N ASN A 107 -6.49 3.82 8.29
CA ASN A 107 -6.47 2.41 8.66
C ASN A 107 -5.04 1.97 9.02
N LEU A 108 -4.73 1.88 10.32
CA LEU A 108 -3.39 1.53 10.81
C LEU A 108 -2.92 0.15 10.34
N ILE A 109 -3.81 -0.83 10.19
CA ILE A 109 -3.45 -2.17 9.69
C ILE A 109 -2.99 -2.06 8.24
N GLN A 110 -3.70 -1.29 7.42
CA GLN A 110 -3.34 -1.10 6.01
C GLN A 110 -2.04 -0.29 5.84
N LEU A 111 -1.82 0.71 6.69
CA LEU A 111 -0.58 1.50 6.70
C LEU A 111 0.65 0.67 7.13
N ASN A 112 0.43 -0.37 7.95
CA ASN A 112 1.48 -1.26 8.47
C ASN A 112 1.37 -2.68 7.93
N THR A 113 0.84 -2.84 6.72
CA THR A 113 0.63 -4.13 6.05
C THR A 113 1.95 -4.83 5.70
N SER A 114 1.90 -6.09 5.30
CA SER A 114 3.07 -6.89 4.96
C SER A 114 3.79 -6.44 3.69
N THR A 115 5.03 -6.91 3.52
CA THR A 115 5.82 -6.66 2.31
C THR A 115 5.12 -7.16 1.04
N THR A 116 4.41 -8.29 1.12
CA THR A 116 3.64 -8.82 -0.01
C THR A 116 2.53 -7.85 -0.43
N MET A 117 1.88 -7.20 0.53
CA MET A 117 0.84 -6.21 0.23
C MET A 117 1.41 -4.91 -0.34
N PHE A 118 2.61 -4.48 0.09
CA PHE A 118 3.32 -3.39 -0.58
C PHE A 118 3.73 -3.74 -2.02
N LEU A 119 4.11 -4.99 -2.29
CA LEU A 119 4.32 -5.46 -3.66
C LEU A 119 3.03 -5.48 -4.48
N LEU A 120 1.92 -5.91 -3.88
CA LEU A 120 0.61 -5.88 -4.50
C LEU A 120 0.16 -4.45 -4.80
N LYS A 121 0.50 -3.49 -3.94
CA LYS A 121 0.31 -2.06 -4.17
C LYS A 121 1.11 -1.57 -5.39
N ALA A 122 2.39 -1.95 -5.50
CA ALA A 122 3.22 -1.63 -6.67
C ALA A 122 2.66 -2.23 -7.97
N HIS A 123 2.22 -3.50 -7.92
CA HIS A 123 1.53 -4.17 -9.03
C HIS A 123 0.24 -3.44 -9.43
N THR A 124 -0.60 -3.11 -8.45
CA THR A 124 -1.87 -2.41 -8.64
C THR A 124 -1.65 -1.08 -9.37
N LYS A 125 -0.64 -0.30 -8.94
CA LYS A 125 -0.26 0.95 -9.60
C LYS A 125 0.06 0.77 -11.08
N LEU A 126 0.82 -0.27 -11.44
CA LEU A 126 1.14 -0.58 -12.83
C LEU A 126 -0.11 -0.99 -13.62
N THR A 127 -0.99 -1.81 -13.02
CA THR A 127 -2.23 -2.27 -13.68
C THR A 127 -3.28 -1.17 -13.86
N LEU A 128 -3.23 -0.13 -13.04
CA LEU A 128 -4.08 1.05 -13.22
C LEU A 128 -3.54 1.99 -14.30
N THR A 129 -2.22 1.99 -14.54
CA THR A 129 -1.54 2.87 -15.51
C THR A 129 -1.40 2.21 -16.89
N VAL A 130 -2.50 1.70 -17.41
CA VAL A 130 -2.58 1.06 -18.74
C VAL A 130 -2.87 2.07 -19.85
N ASP A 131 -2.54 1.70 -21.08
CA ASP A 131 -2.96 2.43 -22.27
C ASP A 131 -4.44 2.14 -22.63
N LYS A 132 -4.93 2.81 -23.69
CA LYS A 132 -6.31 2.66 -24.19
C LYS A 132 -6.64 1.24 -24.68
N LEU A 133 -5.65 0.36 -24.81
CA LEU A 133 -5.79 -1.04 -25.23
C LEU A 133 -5.61 -2.00 -24.05
N GLU A 134 -5.66 -1.52 -22.82
CA GLU A 134 -5.48 -2.30 -21.59
C GLU A 134 -4.12 -3.01 -21.53
N LYS A 135 -3.07 -2.34 -22.01
CA LYS A 135 -1.69 -2.82 -21.93
C LYS A 135 -0.84 -1.91 -21.06
N ILE A 136 0.06 -2.51 -20.30
CA ILE A 136 1.02 -1.81 -19.45
C ILE A 136 2.25 -1.46 -20.29
N PRO A 137 2.60 -0.18 -20.45
CA PRO A 137 3.85 0.20 -21.10
C PRO A 137 5.06 -0.28 -20.29
N VAL A 138 5.99 -1.02 -20.91
CA VAL A 138 7.20 -1.54 -20.23
C VAL A 138 8.04 -0.40 -19.63
N LYS A 139 8.07 0.77 -20.29
CA LYS A 139 8.70 1.99 -19.74
C LYS A 139 8.20 2.36 -18.34
N ASN A 140 6.93 2.10 -18.02
CA ASN A 140 6.35 2.41 -16.71
C ASN A 140 6.86 1.43 -15.65
N ILE A 141 6.97 0.13 -16.01
CA ILE A 141 7.57 -0.90 -15.16
C ILE A 141 9.04 -0.56 -14.87
N ILE A 142 9.83 -0.28 -15.93
CA ILE A 142 11.25 0.09 -15.78
C ILE A 142 11.39 1.32 -14.87
N LYS A 143 10.62 2.39 -15.12
CA LYS A 143 10.68 3.62 -14.33
C LYS A 143 10.37 3.41 -12.85
N MET A 144 9.50 2.45 -12.50
CA MET A 144 9.16 2.15 -11.12
C MET A 144 10.34 1.62 -10.29
N PHE A 145 11.25 0.87 -10.92
CA PHE A 145 12.35 0.17 -10.24
C PHE A 145 13.75 0.73 -10.57
N THR A 146 13.84 1.87 -11.26
CA THR A 146 15.10 2.44 -11.74
C THR A 146 15.37 3.79 -11.12
N GLN A 147 16.51 3.95 -10.44
CA GLN A 147 17.03 5.26 -10.03
C GLN A 147 18.23 5.68 -10.89
N ASN A 148 19.01 4.71 -11.37
CA ASN A 148 20.21 4.93 -12.18
C ASN A 148 20.30 3.95 -13.37
N LYS A 149 21.32 4.12 -14.23
CA LYS A 149 21.49 3.31 -15.44
C LYS A 149 21.78 1.82 -15.17
N GLU A 150 22.39 1.49 -14.03
CA GLU A 150 22.69 0.10 -13.67
C GLU A 150 21.44 -0.64 -13.19
N ASP A 151 20.58 0.02 -12.42
CA ASP A 151 19.26 -0.54 -12.04
C ASP A 151 18.45 -0.90 -13.28
N ARG A 152 18.47 -0.02 -14.29
CA ARG A 152 17.75 -0.22 -15.54
C ARG A 152 18.12 -1.55 -16.21
N LYS A 153 19.42 -1.83 -16.34
CA LYS A 153 19.90 -3.10 -16.93
C LYS A 153 19.45 -4.31 -16.11
N ARG A 154 19.44 -4.19 -14.78
CA ARG A 154 18.97 -5.26 -13.89
C ARG A 154 17.48 -5.52 -14.07
N VAL A 155 16.68 -4.46 -14.19
CA VAL A 155 15.24 -4.55 -14.42
C VAL A 155 14.94 -5.16 -15.79
N GLU A 156 15.61 -4.70 -16.85
CA GLU A 156 15.46 -5.27 -18.21
C GLU A 156 15.80 -6.77 -18.22
N LYS A 157 16.93 -7.17 -17.60
CA LYS A 157 17.30 -8.59 -17.46
C LYS A 157 16.28 -9.41 -16.66
N ALA A 158 15.73 -8.85 -15.58
CA ALA A 158 14.74 -9.53 -14.76
C ALA A 158 13.40 -9.71 -15.49
N LEU A 159 13.01 -8.75 -16.33
CA LEU A 159 11.86 -8.87 -17.24
C LEU A 159 12.07 -10.03 -18.21
N ASP A 160 13.24 -10.09 -18.88
CA ASP A 160 13.56 -11.17 -19.83
C ASP A 160 13.49 -12.56 -19.19
N ILE A 161 14.11 -12.72 -18.01
CA ILE A 161 14.09 -13.99 -17.25
C ILE A 161 12.67 -14.41 -16.89
N SER A 162 11.79 -13.43 -16.63
CA SER A 162 10.41 -13.66 -16.21
C SER A 162 9.45 -13.77 -17.41
N GLY A 163 9.97 -13.81 -18.64
CA GLY A 163 9.16 -13.96 -19.85
C GLY A 163 8.41 -12.69 -20.28
N PHE A 164 8.79 -11.53 -19.74
CA PHE A 164 8.24 -10.24 -20.14
C PHE A 164 9.09 -9.56 -21.21
N PRO A 165 8.47 -8.75 -22.09
CA PRO A 165 9.22 -7.88 -22.97
C PRO A 165 10.00 -6.83 -22.16
N SER A 166 11.22 -6.54 -22.58
CA SER A 166 12.14 -5.60 -21.93
C SER A 166 12.42 -4.34 -22.77
N GLY A 167 11.90 -4.25 -24.00
CA GLY A 167 12.06 -3.10 -24.86
C GLY A 167 11.33 -1.86 -24.35
N LYS A 168 11.93 -0.69 -24.50
CA LYS A 168 11.37 0.59 -24.00
C LYS A 168 9.99 0.93 -24.57
N SER A 169 9.72 0.52 -25.81
CA SER A 169 8.47 0.75 -26.51
C SER A 169 7.49 -0.42 -26.42
N ASP A 170 7.89 -1.50 -25.74
CA ASP A 170 7.06 -2.68 -25.63
C ASP A 170 5.94 -2.48 -24.61
N VAL A 171 4.95 -3.35 -24.69
CA VAL A 171 3.75 -3.33 -23.86
C VAL A 171 3.42 -4.75 -23.39
N VAL A 172 2.87 -4.86 -22.18
CA VAL A 172 2.44 -6.13 -21.58
C VAL A 172 0.91 -6.15 -21.44
N PRO A 173 0.20 -7.12 -22.01
CA PRO A 173 -1.25 -7.26 -21.78
C PRO A 173 -1.56 -7.53 -20.30
N LEU A 174 -2.61 -6.92 -19.75
CA LEU A 174 -3.03 -7.15 -18.35
C LEU A 174 -3.24 -8.64 -18.02
N SER A 175 -3.79 -9.41 -18.96
CA SER A 175 -4.01 -10.85 -18.78
C SER A 175 -2.73 -11.66 -18.56
N LYS A 176 -1.57 -11.14 -18.97
CA LYS A 176 -0.25 -11.74 -18.76
C LYS A 176 0.54 -11.10 -17.62
N PHE A 177 -0.03 -10.13 -16.93
CA PHE A 177 0.61 -9.40 -15.83
C PHE A 177 -0.19 -9.56 -14.55
N GLN A 178 -0.50 -10.81 -14.19
CA GLN A 178 -1.13 -11.10 -12.90
C GLN A 178 -0.13 -10.95 -11.76
N PHE A 179 -0.61 -10.88 -10.53
CA PHE A 179 0.26 -10.66 -9.38
C PHE A 179 1.35 -11.75 -9.25
N GLU A 180 1.02 -12.99 -9.59
CA GLU A 180 1.98 -14.10 -9.56
C GLU A 180 3.11 -13.92 -10.59
N ASP A 181 2.80 -13.43 -11.79
CA ASP A 181 3.81 -13.13 -12.82
C ASP A 181 4.72 -11.97 -12.36
N PHE A 182 4.12 -10.94 -11.73
CA PHE A 182 4.85 -9.83 -11.14
C PHE A 182 5.72 -10.27 -9.95
N PHE A 183 5.24 -11.19 -9.12
CA PHE A 183 6.03 -11.76 -8.02
C PHE A 183 7.23 -12.56 -8.53
N ASN A 184 7.08 -13.29 -9.63
CA ASN A 184 8.19 -13.96 -10.31
C ASN A 184 9.22 -12.95 -10.85
N PHE A 185 8.75 -11.84 -11.44
CA PHE A 185 9.63 -10.72 -11.79
C PHE A 185 10.37 -10.14 -10.58
N TYR A 186 9.68 -9.90 -9.47
CA TYR A 186 10.29 -9.41 -8.23
C TYR A 186 11.40 -10.34 -7.72
N LYS A 187 11.18 -11.67 -7.75
CA LYS A 187 12.20 -12.66 -7.36
C LYS A 187 13.43 -12.60 -8.27
N SER A 188 13.20 -12.55 -9.59
CA SER A 188 14.26 -12.44 -10.59
C SER A 188 15.09 -11.17 -10.44
N LEU A 189 14.43 -10.07 -10.05
CA LEU A 189 15.06 -8.77 -9.83
C LEU A 189 15.88 -8.72 -8.54
N THR A 190 15.34 -9.24 -7.44
CA THR A 190 15.93 -9.07 -6.11
C THR A 190 16.96 -10.12 -5.74
N GLN A 191 16.86 -11.34 -6.29
CA GLN A 191 17.81 -12.43 -6.06
C GLN A 191 18.22 -12.54 -4.58
N ARG A 192 17.23 -12.81 -3.72
CA ARG A 192 17.30 -12.79 -2.24
C ARG A 192 18.26 -13.83 -1.62
N SER A 193 19.55 -13.69 -1.92
CA SER A 193 20.64 -14.54 -1.43
C SER A 193 20.83 -14.47 0.09
N ASP A 194 20.41 -13.37 0.71
CA ASP A 194 20.29 -13.22 2.15
C ASP A 194 19.31 -14.23 2.75
N VAL A 195 18.11 -14.35 2.15
CA VAL A 195 17.09 -15.30 2.58
C VAL A 195 17.49 -16.72 2.22
N GLU A 196 18.13 -16.91 1.07
CA GLU A 196 18.60 -18.23 0.62
C GLU A 196 19.58 -18.84 1.64
N LYS A 197 20.53 -18.06 2.14
CA LYS A 197 21.46 -18.50 3.19
C LYS A 197 20.74 -18.91 4.48
N VAL A 198 19.72 -18.17 4.89
CA VAL A 198 18.91 -18.52 6.07
C VAL A 198 18.18 -19.83 5.84
N PHE A 199 17.52 -19.98 4.69
CA PHE A 199 16.80 -21.19 4.33
C PHE A 199 17.73 -22.42 4.26
N GLU A 200 18.89 -22.28 3.60
CA GLU A 200 19.90 -23.34 3.52
C GLU A 200 20.47 -23.71 4.91
N GLY A 201 20.65 -22.73 5.80
CA GLY A 201 21.07 -22.96 7.18
C GLY A 201 20.07 -23.79 8.00
N ILE A 202 18.76 -23.67 7.72
CA ILE A 202 17.70 -24.43 8.39
C ILE A 202 17.56 -25.83 7.78
N VAL A 203 17.54 -25.91 6.44
CA VAL A 203 17.31 -27.17 5.71
C VAL A 203 18.52 -28.09 5.75
N GLY A 204 19.73 -27.52 5.82
CA GLY A 204 20.99 -28.25 5.75
C GLY A 204 21.23 -28.90 4.38
N SER A 205 22.10 -29.91 4.33
CA SER A 205 22.54 -30.57 3.09
C SER A 205 21.52 -31.56 2.48
N SER A 206 20.21 -31.30 2.63
CA SER A 206 19.17 -32.16 2.06
C SER A 206 19.19 -32.09 0.53
N LYS A 207 19.28 -33.26 -0.13
CA LYS A 207 19.25 -33.37 -1.60
C LYS A 207 18.03 -32.73 -2.25
N ARG A 208 16.90 -32.63 -1.51
CA ARG A 208 15.65 -32.05 -2.04
C ARG A 208 15.51 -30.54 -1.80
N ARG A 209 16.35 -29.92 -0.95
CA ARG A 209 16.24 -28.49 -0.57
C ARG A 209 14.81 -28.07 -0.17
N LEU A 210 14.13 -28.89 0.63
CA LEU A 210 12.80 -28.62 1.17
C LEU A 210 12.85 -28.67 2.71
N MET A 211 12.20 -27.72 3.37
CA MET A 211 12.06 -27.66 4.82
C MET A 211 10.89 -28.53 5.27
N SER A 212 11.11 -29.38 6.29
CA SER A 212 10.04 -30.18 6.91
C SER A 212 9.18 -29.35 7.86
N VAL A 213 8.00 -29.86 8.21
CA VAL A 213 7.15 -29.30 9.28
C VAL A 213 7.93 -29.10 10.58
N SER A 214 8.71 -30.10 11.01
CA SER A 214 9.47 -30.01 12.27
C SER A 214 10.54 -28.92 12.24
N GLN A 215 11.28 -28.80 11.13
CA GLN A 215 12.25 -27.72 10.93
C GLN A 215 11.57 -26.35 10.95
N PHE A 216 10.38 -26.24 10.35
CA PHE A 216 9.64 -24.99 10.34
C PHE A 216 9.08 -24.63 11.72
N VAL A 217 8.56 -25.59 12.48
CA VAL A 217 8.17 -25.40 13.89
C VAL A 217 9.34 -24.89 14.72
N ASP A 218 10.52 -25.50 14.56
CA ASP A 218 11.74 -25.06 15.23
C ASP A 218 12.11 -23.62 14.85
N PHE A 219 12.04 -23.27 13.57
CA PHE A 219 12.29 -21.91 13.10
C PHE A 219 11.32 -20.89 13.70
N LEU A 220 10.01 -21.18 13.71
CA LEU A 220 8.99 -20.30 14.29
C LEU A 220 9.26 -20.06 15.80
N ASN A 221 9.56 -21.11 16.54
CA ASN A 221 9.67 -21.04 18.00
C ASN A 221 11.03 -20.58 18.52
N LYS A 222 12.12 -20.88 17.80
CA LYS A 222 13.50 -20.57 18.23
C LYS A 222 14.06 -19.31 17.58
N THR A 223 13.61 -18.99 16.35
CA THR A 223 14.18 -17.89 15.55
C THR A 223 13.24 -16.71 15.42
N GLN A 224 11.93 -16.93 15.21
CA GLN A 224 10.97 -15.83 15.00
C GLN A 224 10.34 -15.33 16.30
N ARG A 225 10.20 -16.18 17.32
CA ARG A 225 9.58 -15.83 18.59
C ARG A 225 10.48 -14.91 19.43
N ASP A 226 9.90 -13.84 19.98
CA ASP A 226 10.54 -13.06 21.04
C ASP A 226 10.60 -13.90 22.34
N PRO A 227 11.79 -14.19 22.89
CA PRO A 227 11.95 -15.05 24.07
C PRO A 227 11.36 -14.46 25.35
N ARG A 228 10.97 -13.17 25.36
CA ARG A 228 10.32 -12.52 26.50
C ARG A 228 8.81 -12.78 26.57
N LEU A 229 8.21 -13.32 25.51
CA LEU A 229 6.78 -13.54 25.44
C LEU A 229 6.34 -14.72 26.32
N ASN A 230 5.34 -14.48 27.16
CA ASN A 230 4.75 -15.50 28.02
C ASN A 230 4.16 -16.66 27.21
N GLU A 231 4.50 -17.90 27.56
CA GLU A 231 4.13 -19.10 26.82
C GLU A 231 2.65 -19.47 26.93
N ILE A 232 1.95 -19.00 27.98
CA ILE A 232 0.52 -19.25 28.16
C ILE A 232 -0.30 -18.28 27.29
N LEU A 233 0.05 -16.99 27.33
CA LEU A 233 -0.62 -15.95 26.54
C LEU A 233 -0.29 -16.05 25.04
N TYR A 234 0.94 -16.46 24.73
CA TYR A 234 1.44 -16.63 23.37
C TYR A 234 1.97 -18.06 23.23
N PRO A 235 1.13 -19.07 22.94
CA PRO A 235 1.58 -20.45 22.84
C PRO A 235 2.61 -20.64 21.73
N TYR A 236 3.46 -21.66 21.89
CA TYR A 236 4.39 -22.08 20.84
C TYR A 236 3.63 -22.57 19.61
N ALA A 237 4.19 -22.31 18.43
CA ALA A 237 3.71 -22.90 17.19
C ALA A 237 3.86 -24.43 17.25
N ASN A 238 2.82 -25.15 16.85
CA ASN A 238 2.82 -26.61 16.76
C ASN A 238 2.81 -27.06 15.30
N GLU A 239 2.87 -28.37 15.06
CA GLU A 239 2.85 -28.92 13.70
C GLU A 239 1.60 -28.54 12.91
N ALA A 240 0.45 -28.40 13.56
CA ALA A 240 -0.79 -28.01 12.88
C ALA A 240 -0.66 -26.59 12.33
N ARG A 241 -0.23 -25.63 13.16
CA ARG A 241 0.01 -24.25 12.73
C ARG A 241 1.06 -24.17 11.62
N ALA A 242 2.15 -24.92 11.74
CA ALA A 242 3.17 -24.97 10.70
C ALA A 242 2.60 -25.53 9.38
N LYS A 243 1.79 -26.58 9.40
CA LYS A 243 1.11 -27.13 8.21
C LYS A 243 0.13 -26.13 7.60
N ASP A 244 -0.62 -25.37 8.40
CA ASP A 244 -1.53 -24.34 7.91
C ASP A 244 -0.79 -23.26 7.11
N ILE A 245 0.30 -22.74 7.69
CA ILE A 245 1.16 -21.75 7.02
C ILE A 245 1.77 -22.34 5.74
N ILE A 246 2.25 -23.59 5.77
CA ILE A 246 2.78 -24.26 4.57
C ILE A 246 1.70 -24.38 3.49
N ASN A 247 0.48 -24.80 3.84
CA ASN A 247 -0.63 -24.93 2.90
C ASN A 247 -1.02 -23.59 2.24
N GLN A 248 -0.88 -22.50 3.00
CA GLN A 248 -1.17 -21.15 2.55
C GLN A 248 -0.09 -20.58 1.62
N TYR A 249 1.20 -20.72 1.97
CA TYR A 249 2.28 -20.03 1.26
C TYR A 249 3.09 -20.90 0.29
N GLU A 250 3.05 -22.23 0.39
CA GLU A 250 3.73 -23.09 -0.57
C GLU A 250 3.00 -23.09 -1.91
N PRO A 251 3.65 -22.64 -3.00
CA PRO A 251 3.03 -22.60 -4.33
C PRO A 251 2.75 -24.00 -4.88
N ASN A 252 3.64 -24.97 -4.63
CA ASN A 252 3.48 -26.33 -5.14
C ASN A 252 2.59 -27.15 -4.20
N LYS A 253 1.35 -27.39 -4.62
CA LYS A 253 0.37 -28.15 -3.82
C LYS A 253 0.80 -29.57 -3.48
N CYS A 254 1.65 -30.22 -4.29
CA CYS A 254 2.20 -31.53 -3.95
C CYS A 254 3.20 -31.47 -2.78
N ASN A 255 3.98 -30.39 -2.68
CA ASN A 255 4.87 -30.15 -1.54
C ASN A 255 4.05 -29.80 -0.29
N ALA A 256 3.08 -28.90 -0.45
CA ALA A 256 2.19 -28.47 0.64
C ALA A 256 1.48 -29.66 1.30
N ASN A 257 0.87 -30.53 0.50
CA ASN A 257 0.19 -31.74 0.98
C ASN A 257 1.12 -32.72 1.71
N LYS A 258 2.44 -32.66 1.46
CA LYS A 258 3.45 -33.47 2.15
C LYS A 258 4.07 -32.75 3.35
N GLY A 259 3.60 -31.55 3.70
CA GLY A 259 4.17 -30.73 4.75
C GLY A 259 5.60 -30.29 4.44
N GLN A 260 5.88 -30.02 3.16
CA GLN A 260 7.19 -29.59 2.69
C GLN A 260 7.13 -28.14 2.21
N LEU A 261 8.04 -27.30 2.69
CA LEU A 261 8.14 -25.90 2.32
C LEU A 261 9.38 -25.67 1.45
N SER A 262 9.17 -25.10 0.27
CA SER A 262 10.23 -24.69 -0.64
C SER A 262 10.81 -23.34 -0.23
N PHE A 263 11.92 -22.95 -0.86
CA PHE A 263 12.44 -21.59 -0.71
C PHE A 263 11.41 -20.53 -1.13
N ASP A 264 10.62 -20.78 -2.18
CA ASP A 264 9.59 -19.83 -2.62
C ASP A 264 8.48 -19.68 -1.57
N GLY A 265 8.02 -20.79 -1.00
CA GLY A 265 7.04 -20.76 0.09
C GLY A 265 7.59 -20.08 1.35
N PHE A 266 8.86 -20.32 1.69
CA PHE A 266 9.53 -19.66 2.82
C PHE A 266 9.65 -18.15 2.61
N LEU A 267 10.06 -17.71 1.42
CA LEU A 267 10.12 -16.28 1.08
C LEU A 267 8.75 -15.62 1.17
N ARG A 268 7.69 -16.28 0.66
CA ARG A 268 6.31 -15.79 0.77
C ARG A 268 5.86 -15.66 2.21
N TYR A 269 6.15 -16.65 3.06
CA TYR A 269 5.86 -16.58 4.49
C TYR A 269 6.55 -15.37 5.15
N LEU A 270 7.86 -15.19 4.94
CA LEU A 270 8.61 -14.08 5.54
C LEU A 270 8.07 -12.70 5.16
N MET A 271 7.48 -12.59 3.96
CA MET A 271 6.93 -11.35 3.42
C MET A 271 5.42 -11.19 3.69
N SER A 272 4.80 -12.11 4.43
CA SER A 272 3.35 -12.18 4.61
C SER A 272 2.86 -11.50 5.90
N GLU A 273 1.54 -11.38 6.03
CA GLU A 273 0.86 -10.92 7.24
C GLU A 273 1.03 -11.87 8.44
N ASP A 274 1.45 -13.14 8.22
CA ASP A 274 1.74 -14.11 9.28
C ASP A 274 3.15 -13.95 9.88
N ASN A 275 3.95 -13.01 9.36
CA ASN A 275 5.26 -12.66 9.88
C ASN A 275 5.44 -11.13 10.06
N PRO A 276 4.53 -10.45 10.77
CA PRO A 276 4.61 -9.01 10.93
C PRO A 276 5.74 -8.65 11.91
N ILE A 277 6.44 -7.56 11.64
CA ILE A 277 7.49 -7.05 12.54
C ILE A 277 6.91 -6.48 13.84
N VAL A 278 5.69 -5.92 13.79
CA VAL A 278 4.95 -5.39 14.94
C VAL A 278 3.65 -6.18 15.10
N ALA A 279 3.35 -6.61 16.32
CA ALA A 279 2.09 -7.29 16.62
C ALA A 279 0.89 -6.37 16.37
N ILE A 280 -0.18 -6.90 15.74
CA ILE A 280 -1.37 -6.12 15.38
C ILE A 280 -2.01 -5.45 16.61
N SER A 281 -1.99 -6.11 17.77
CA SER A 281 -2.52 -5.56 19.03
C SER A 281 -1.84 -4.26 19.47
N LYS A 282 -0.65 -3.93 18.94
CA LYS A 282 0.03 -2.66 19.20
C LYS A 282 -0.48 -1.49 18.36
N PHE A 283 -1.25 -1.77 17.31
CA PHE A 283 -1.97 -0.74 16.56
C PHE A 283 -3.35 -0.44 17.14
N GLU A 284 -3.84 -1.33 18.01
CA GLU A 284 -5.09 -1.14 18.74
C GLU A 284 -4.84 -0.35 20.02
N LEU A 285 -5.85 0.42 20.45
CA LEU A 285 -5.85 1.10 21.74
C LEU A 285 -5.97 0.04 22.84
N SER A 286 -4.82 -0.43 23.33
CA SER A 286 -4.70 -1.55 24.28
C SER A 286 -4.12 -1.15 25.64
N ASP A 287 -3.67 0.09 25.78
CA ASP A 287 -3.20 0.63 27.06
C ASP A 287 -4.39 0.94 27.98
N ASP A 288 -4.16 0.87 29.30
CA ASP A 288 -5.14 1.28 30.30
C ASP A 288 -5.33 2.81 30.21
N MET A 289 -6.52 3.25 29.82
CA MET A 289 -6.88 4.67 29.63
C MET A 289 -7.62 5.28 30.83
N ASP A 290 -7.71 4.58 31.97
CA ASP A 290 -8.42 5.02 33.18
C ASP A 290 -7.48 5.57 34.28
N GLN A 291 -6.16 5.66 34.01
CA GLN A 291 -5.20 6.22 34.96
C GLN A 291 -5.24 7.77 34.98
N SER A 292 -4.54 8.37 35.95
CA SER A 292 -4.41 9.83 36.00
C SER A 292 -3.61 10.38 34.81
N LEU A 293 -3.92 11.61 34.37
CA LEU A 293 -3.27 12.23 33.20
C LEU A 293 -1.73 12.28 33.30
N ALA A 294 -1.19 12.40 34.51
CA ALA A 294 0.25 12.45 34.75
C ALA A 294 0.98 11.12 34.47
N HIS A 295 0.25 10.02 34.24
CA HIS A 295 0.81 8.72 33.90
C HIS A 295 1.01 8.50 32.39
N TYR A 296 0.55 9.44 31.55
CA TYR A 296 0.61 9.30 30.10
C TYR A 296 1.62 10.27 29.48
N PHE A 297 2.36 9.78 28.48
CA PHE A 297 3.06 10.66 27.55
C PHE A 297 2.05 11.22 26.54
N ILE A 298 1.94 12.55 26.48
CA ILE A 298 1.00 13.24 25.60
C ILE A 298 1.76 13.86 24.43
N ASN A 299 1.40 13.44 23.22
CA ASN A 299 1.93 14.07 22.00
C ASN A 299 1.55 15.56 21.98
N SER A 300 2.56 16.43 22.05
CA SER A 300 2.40 17.86 22.28
C SER A 300 3.08 18.65 21.17
N SER A 301 2.39 19.65 20.64
CA SER A 301 2.93 20.56 19.62
C SER A 301 3.21 21.93 20.24
N HIS A 302 4.36 22.51 19.88
CA HIS A 302 4.74 23.86 20.29
C HIS A 302 4.60 24.81 19.09
N ASN A 303 3.96 25.96 19.29
CA ASN A 303 3.72 26.97 18.24
C ASN A 303 3.12 26.41 16.95
N THR A 304 2.04 25.64 17.09
CA THR A 304 1.36 24.91 16.00
C THR A 304 0.89 25.78 14.82
N TYR A 305 0.79 27.09 15.01
CA TYR A 305 0.42 28.04 13.95
C TYR A 305 1.56 28.35 12.96
N LEU A 306 2.81 28.05 13.31
CA LEU A 306 3.97 28.32 12.45
C LEU A 306 4.16 27.21 11.42
N THR A 307 4.33 27.61 10.16
CA THR A 307 4.57 26.72 9.02
C THR A 307 5.99 26.86 8.44
N GLY A 308 6.86 27.66 9.08
CA GLY A 308 8.20 28.00 8.60
C GLY A 308 9.08 28.61 9.69
N ILE A 309 10.15 29.30 9.30
CA ILE A 309 11.16 29.84 10.23
C ILE A 309 10.61 31.04 11.03
N TYR A 310 10.90 31.07 12.34
CA TYR A 310 10.46 32.08 13.30
C TYR A 310 10.81 33.54 12.93
N GLU A 311 11.97 33.76 12.31
CA GLU A 311 12.56 35.10 12.13
C GLU A 311 11.81 35.97 11.10
N TYR A 312 11.10 35.36 10.15
CA TYR A 312 10.31 36.11 9.17
C TYR A 312 8.99 36.64 9.72
N PHE A 313 8.47 36.08 10.82
CA PHE A 313 7.20 36.51 11.41
C PHE A 313 7.32 37.78 12.25
N TYR A 314 8.51 38.11 12.78
CA TYR A 314 8.74 39.32 13.58
C TYR A 314 8.81 40.61 12.77
N ASN A 315 9.09 40.54 11.47
CA ASN A 315 9.16 41.74 10.61
C ASN A 315 7.80 42.13 10.00
N TYR A 316 6.72 41.42 10.35
CA TYR A 316 5.37 41.67 9.84
C TYR A 316 4.35 42.06 10.93
N PHE A 317 4.78 42.23 12.18
CA PHE A 317 4.02 42.80 13.29
C PHE A 317 4.77 43.98 13.89
#